data_AF-A0A660USN7-F1
#
_entry.id   AF-A0A660USN7-F1
#
_cell.length_a   1.000
_cell.length_b   1.000
_cell.length_c   1.000
_cell.angle_alpha   90.00
_cell.angle_beta   90.00
_cell.angle_gamma   90.00
#
_symmetry.space_group_name_H-M   'P 1'
#
loop_
_entity.id
_entity.type
_entity.pdbx_description
1 polymer ?
#
loop_
_entity_poly.entity_id
_entity_poly.type
_entity_poly.pdbx_seq_one_letter_code
_entity_poly.pdbx_strand_id
1 'polypeptide(L)'
;MKRRAIAVFVSAAMLVAAIGAHVSALGIELRADKYYTWGISSDDVSIAEGSIITEAILTIHGITNWDNNLHMHIVDNPPPDFVANEDNDSGDFFQDFGGLLSGYTYELVNGDLVITFSRINEENSWVWDIFDYPFNFQLADSSDVSYSSSLLELIDYAGNSTPFGIGFDHDSSDDFSFRGISLQLTVKSFEGEPVQSLLTYSYGDINRAPVLESLADQTVAENEELSFVVRAEDPDGDDIEYRARRLPYGAKFENGTFSWRPGYDQAGLYYVLFAARDGLARDLARVLIKVNNTNRPPVLTPIGARVVGENAELSFTINATDPDGDQIEYDAYGLPHDAEFENGTFSWRPGYGQAGLYYVLFVACDGLAMDFASVLIQVY
;
A
#
# COMPACT_ATOMS: atom_id res chain seq x y z
N MET A 1 15.88 -38.98 -1.55
CA MET A 1 14.52 -38.53 -1.88
C MET A 1 14.53 -37.00 -1.87
N LYS A 2 14.27 -36.35 -3.01
CA LYS A 2 14.19 -34.87 -3.09
C LYS A 2 12.87 -34.43 -2.46
N ARG A 3 12.89 -33.95 -1.22
CA ARG A 3 11.73 -33.26 -0.63
C ARG A 3 11.72 -31.83 -1.15
N ARG A 4 10.62 -31.45 -1.78
CA ARG A 4 10.37 -30.09 -2.26
C ARG A 4 9.98 -29.25 -1.04
N ALA A 5 10.75 -28.21 -0.73
CA ALA A 5 10.39 -27.24 0.28
C ALA A 5 9.26 -26.36 -0.25
N ILE A 6 8.13 -26.37 0.46
CA ILE A 6 7.02 -25.46 0.24
C ILE A 6 7.37 -24.20 1.05
N ALA A 7 7.71 -23.12 0.36
CA ALA A 7 7.82 -21.80 0.98
C ALA A 7 6.40 -21.33 1.29
N VAL A 8 6.01 -21.38 2.57
CA VAL A 8 4.79 -20.74 3.04
C VAL A 8 5.16 -19.30 3.38
N PHE A 9 4.75 -18.36 2.54
CA PHE A 9 4.71 -16.95 2.91
C PHE A 9 3.55 -16.75 3.88
N VAL A 10 3.84 -16.60 5.16
CA VAL A 10 2.83 -16.13 6.11
C VAL A 10 2.78 -14.61 6.00
N SER A 11 1.66 -14.14 5.46
CA SER A 11 1.28 -12.73 5.42
C SER A 11 1.17 -12.19 6.85
N ALA A 12 1.70 -10.98 7.08
CA ALA A 12 1.73 -10.29 8.37
C ALA A 12 0.35 -9.79 8.85
N ALA A 13 -0.68 -10.64 8.78
CA ALA A 13 -2.03 -10.32 9.20
C ALA A 13 -2.69 -11.54 9.82
N MET A 14 -2.55 -11.69 11.15
CA MET A 14 -3.52 -12.27 12.09
C MET A 14 -2.80 -12.72 13.36
N LEU A 15 -3.00 -12.01 14.48
CA LEU A 15 -3.82 -12.53 15.57
C LEU A 15 -4.08 -11.41 16.58
N VAL A 16 -5.33 -10.94 16.66
CA VAL A 16 -5.83 -10.17 17.80
C VAL A 16 -6.65 -11.16 18.61
N ALA A 17 -6.07 -11.68 19.70
CA ALA A 17 -6.78 -12.54 20.63
C ALA A 17 -7.26 -11.71 21.84
N ALA A 18 -8.58 -11.57 21.89
CA ALA A 18 -9.48 -11.46 23.04
C ALA A 18 -9.04 -10.78 24.36
N ILE A 19 -9.52 -9.54 24.51
CA ILE A 19 -10.06 -8.86 25.71
C ILE A 19 -10.14 -9.69 27.01
N GLY A 20 -9.40 -9.23 28.02
CA GLY A 20 -9.59 -9.58 29.44
C GLY A 20 -9.06 -8.49 30.38
N ALA A 21 -9.97 -7.62 30.86
CA ALA A 21 -9.87 -6.70 32.00
C ALA A 21 -9.01 -5.40 31.88
N HIS A 22 -9.73 -4.27 31.98
CA HIS A 22 -9.25 -2.91 32.30
C HIS A 22 -8.26 -2.21 31.33
N VAL A 23 -8.48 -2.28 30.02
CA VAL A 23 -7.94 -1.26 29.11
C VAL A 23 -8.85 -0.03 29.19
N SER A 24 -8.45 0.96 29.96
CA SER A 24 -9.06 2.30 29.88
C SER A 24 -8.53 3.01 28.65
N ALA A 25 -9.26 4.00 28.12
CA ALA A 25 -8.90 4.81 26.94
C ALA A 25 -7.58 5.63 27.08
N LEU A 26 -6.77 5.35 28.11
CA LEU A 26 -5.53 6.04 28.47
C LEU A 26 -4.32 5.10 28.64
N GLY A 27 -4.44 3.79 28.38
CA GLY A 27 -3.32 2.83 28.44
C GLY A 27 -3.37 1.84 29.60
N ILE A 28 -2.37 0.95 29.63
CA ILE A 28 -2.07 -0.05 30.67
C ILE A 28 -1.30 0.62 31.80
N GLU A 29 -1.75 0.42 33.03
CA GLU A 29 -1.13 0.96 34.24
C GLU A 29 -0.49 -0.16 35.06
N LEU A 30 0.82 -0.07 35.26
CA LEU A 30 1.60 -0.92 36.16
C LEU A 30 1.70 -0.23 37.51
N ARG A 31 1.10 -0.85 38.52
CA ARG A 31 1.14 -0.35 39.88
C ARG A 31 2.45 -0.72 40.56
N ALA A 32 2.94 0.18 41.40
CA ALA A 32 4.01 -0.12 42.34
C ALA A 32 3.66 -1.37 43.17
N ASP A 33 4.68 -2.15 43.57
CA ASP A 33 4.59 -3.38 44.36
C ASP A 33 3.83 -4.55 43.69
N LYS A 34 3.61 -4.48 42.37
CA LYS A 34 3.06 -5.59 41.58
C LYS A 34 4.01 -5.97 40.46
N TYR A 35 3.93 -7.23 40.08
CA TYR A 35 4.55 -7.70 38.85
C TYR A 35 3.51 -8.12 37.82
N TYR A 36 3.93 -8.03 36.57
CA TYR A 36 3.10 -8.28 35.41
C TYR A 36 3.81 -9.22 34.47
N THR A 37 3.06 -10.10 33.81
CA THR A 37 3.61 -11.02 32.81
C THR A 37 2.82 -10.91 31.53
N TRP A 38 3.52 -11.02 30.40
CA TRP A 38 2.94 -11.12 29.07
C TRP A 38 3.56 -12.27 28.32
N GLY A 39 2.78 -13.32 28.09
CA GLY A 39 3.20 -14.50 27.35
C GLY A 39 2.95 -14.41 25.86
N ILE A 40 3.80 -15.12 25.12
CA ILE A 40 3.65 -15.36 23.69
C ILE A 40 3.37 -16.86 23.54
N SER A 41 2.17 -17.19 23.06
CA SER A 41 1.73 -18.58 22.93
C SER A 41 2.38 -19.27 21.74
N SER A 42 2.62 -20.58 21.88
CA SER A 42 3.05 -21.46 20.79
C SER A 42 2.04 -21.56 19.64
N ASP A 43 0.77 -21.27 19.91
CA ASP A 43 -0.29 -21.25 18.89
C ASP A 43 -0.19 -19.99 18.00
N ASP A 44 0.52 -18.96 18.46
CA ASP A 44 0.68 -17.67 17.78
C ASP A 44 2.02 -17.60 16.99
N VAL A 45 2.86 -18.63 17.11
CA VAL A 45 4.24 -18.67 16.61
C VAL A 45 4.53 -20.01 15.94
N SER A 46 4.69 -20.04 14.61
CA SER A 46 5.33 -21.19 13.95
C SER A 46 6.75 -20.83 13.50
N ILE A 47 7.74 -21.16 14.33
CA ILE A 47 9.15 -21.08 13.93
C ILE A 47 9.52 -22.40 13.25
N ALA A 48 10.12 -22.32 12.06
CA ALA A 48 10.56 -23.52 11.36
C ALA A 48 11.64 -24.26 12.18
N GLU A 49 11.53 -25.59 12.25
CA GLU A 49 12.51 -26.45 12.89
C GLU A 49 13.93 -26.12 12.43
N GLY A 50 14.89 -26.09 13.36
CA GLY A 50 16.28 -25.69 13.08
C GLY A 50 16.47 -24.20 12.82
N SER A 51 15.60 -23.33 13.35
CA SER A 51 15.79 -21.88 13.32
C SER A 51 16.17 -21.32 14.68
N ILE A 52 16.90 -20.21 14.66
CA ILE A 52 17.39 -19.51 15.86
C ILE A 52 16.97 -18.05 15.86
N ILE A 53 16.74 -17.50 17.05
CA ILE A 53 16.53 -16.06 17.25
C ILE A 53 17.90 -15.40 17.40
N THR A 54 18.19 -14.41 16.55
CA THR A 54 19.48 -13.71 16.54
C THR A 54 19.42 -12.33 17.20
N GLU A 55 18.24 -11.71 17.18
CA GLU A 55 17.98 -10.37 17.70
C GLU A 55 16.52 -10.29 18.15
N ALA A 56 16.26 -9.52 19.20
CA ALA A 56 14.92 -9.18 19.64
C ALA A 56 14.84 -7.68 19.95
N ILE A 57 13.76 -7.03 19.55
CA ILE A 57 13.49 -5.62 19.83
C ILE A 57 12.15 -5.53 20.54
N LEU A 58 12.16 -5.12 21.80
CA LEU A 58 10.95 -4.84 22.57
C LEU A 58 10.68 -3.34 22.54
N THR A 59 9.48 -2.93 22.17
CA THR A 59 9.06 -1.53 22.21
C THR A 59 7.90 -1.37 23.17
N ILE A 60 8.04 -0.49 24.17
CA ILE A 60 6.96 -0.07 25.06
C ILE A 60 6.47 1.29 24.57
N HIS A 61 5.23 1.32 24.06
CA HIS A 61 4.64 2.47 23.39
C HIS A 61 3.98 3.44 24.34
N GLY A 62 4.15 4.75 24.12
CA GLY A 62 3.48 5.81 24.87
C GLY A 62 3.80 5.76 26.36
N ILE A 63 5.07 5.53 26.67
CA ILE A 63 5.58 5.33 28.02
C ILE A 63 5.54 6.64 28.84
N THR A 64 5.05 6.58 30.08
CA THR A 64 4.99 7.73 30.99
C THR A 64 5.54 7.37 32.37
N ASN A 65 6.18 8.33 33.04
CA ASN A 65 6.82 8.14 34.35
C ASN A 65 7.86 7.01 34.38
N TRP A 66 8.50 6.75 33.24
CA TRP A 66 9.59 5.77 33.21
C TRP A 66 10.79 6.26 34.02
N ASP A 67 11.19 5.47 35.00
CA ASP A 67 12.49 5.55 35.66
C ASP A 67 13.30 4.28 35.36
N ASN A 68 14.61 4.32 35.59
CA ASN A 68 15.49 3.16 35.36
C ASN A 68 15.24 2.00 36.35
N ASN A 69 14.15 2.02 37.13
CA ASN A 69 13.79 0.99 38.12
C ASN A 69 12.77 -0.03 37.58
N LEU A 70 12.38 0.08 36.30
CA LEU A 70 11.63 -0.99 35.63
C LEU A 70 12.58 -2.17 35.36
N HIS A 71 12.45 -3.21 36.16
CA HIS A 71 13.13 -4.48 35.95
C HIS A 71 12.31 -5.34 35.00
N MET A 72 12.98 -5.91 34.01
CA MET A 72 12.34 -6.78 33.03
C MET A 72 12.92 -8.18 33.13
N HIS A 73 12.06 -9.18 33.01
CA HIS A 73 12.42 -10.58 33.15
C HIS A 73 11.99 -11.34 31.89
N ILE A 74 12.77 -12.34 31.49
CA ILE A 74 12.22 -13.41 30.66
C ILE A 74 11.51 -14.39 31.58
N VAL A 75 10.33 -14.85 31.18
CA VAL A 75 9.49 -15.75 31.99
C VAL A 75 9.16 -16.99 31.19
N ASP A 76 9.28 -18.15 31.82
CA ASP A 76 8.88 -19.43 31.25
C ASP A 76 7.38 -19.69 31.52
N ASN A 77 6.67 -20.08 30.46
CA ASN A 77 5.25 -20.40 30.45
C ASN A 77 4.31 -19.39 31.15
N PRO A 78 4.47 -18.06 30.93
CA PRO A 78 3.52 -17.09 31.45
C PRO A 78 2.16 -17.22 30.75
N PRO A 79 1.07 -16.73 31.38
CA PRO A 79 -0.21 -16.58 30.70
C PRO A 79 -0.08 -15.79 29.39
N PRO A 80 -0.82 -16.16 28.32
CA PRO A 80 -0.74 -15.47 27.03
C PRO A 80 -1.26 -14.01 27.07
N ASP A 81 -2.14 -13.71 28.02
CA ASP A 81 -2.63 -12.35 28.25
C ASP A 81 -1.66 -11.54 29.14
N PHE A 82 -1.78 -10.21 29.12
CA PHE A 82 -1.07 -9.36 30.06
C PHE A 82 -1.75 -9.44 31.43
N VAL A 83 -1.15 -10.16 32.36
CA VAL A 83 -1.74 -10.45 33.68
C VAL A 83 -0.97 -9.72 34.77
N ALA A 84 -1.71 -8.98 35.60
CA ALA A 84 -1.22 -8.48 36.88
C ALA A 84 -1.28 -9.61 37.91
N ASN A 85 -0.17 -9.95 38.55
CA ASN A 85 -0.22 -10.89 39.66
C ASN A 85 -0.63 -10.15 40.96
N GLU A 86 -1.44 -10.80 41.79
CA GLU A 86 -1.91 -10.23 43.07
C GLU A 86 -0.97 -10.52 44.24
N ASP A 87 0.03 -11.38 44.05
CA ASP A 87 1.04 -11.65 45.08
C ASP A 87 2.10 -10.54 45.14
N ASN A 88 2.27 -9.94 46.32
CA ASN A 88 3.26 -8.88 46.60
C ASN A 88 4.70 -9.42 46.78
N ASP A 89 4.97 -10.67 46.41
CA ASP A 89 6.30 -11.28 46.52
C ASP A 89 6.86 -11.59 45.12
N SER A 90 7.17 -10.52 44.38
CA SER A 90 7.73 -10.60 43.02
C SER A 90 9.08 -11.34 42.99
N GLY A 91 9.83 -11.25 44.09
CA GLY A 91 11.16 -11.83 44.23
C GLY A 91 11.17 -13.34 44.07
N ASP A 92 10.24 -14.06 44.68
CA ASP A 92 10.18 -15.53 44.61
C ASP A 92 9.69 -16.02 43.24
N PHE A 93 8.72 -15.33 42.62
CA PHE A 93 8.19 -15.75 41.31
C PHE A 93 9.25 -15.66 40.19
N PHE A 94 9.97 -14.54 40.09
CA PHE A 94 11.00 -14.39 39.05
C PHE A 94 12.28 -15.17 39.35
N GLN A 95 12.53 -15.57 40.59
CA GLN A 95 13.60 -16.52 40.93
C GLN A 95 13.23 -17.94 40.49
N ASP A 96 11.96 -18.32 40.58
CA ASP A 96 11.49 -19.69 40.30
C ASP A 96 11.10 -19.91 38.82
N PHE A 97 10.62 -18.88 38.13
CA PHE A 97 10.00 -18.99 36.79
C PHE A 97 10.59 -18.05 35.74
N GLY A 98 11.62 -17.28 36.07
CA GLY A 98 12.19 -16.32 35.13
C GLY A 98 13.65 -15.97 35.38
N GLY A 99 14.10 -14.94 34.68
CA GLY A 99 15.45 -14.40 34.85
C GLY A 99 15.53 -12.95 34.43
N LEU A 100 16.29 -12.15 35.20
CA LEU A 100 16.45 -10.72 34.96
C LEU A 100 17.14 -10.48 33.61
N LEU A 101 16.46 -9.78 32.71
CA LEU A 101 17.03 -9.34 31.44
C LEU A 101 18.20 -8.38 31.70
N SER A 102 19.33 -8.65 31.07
CA SER A 102 20.53 -7.81 31.16
C SER A 102 21.20 -7.68 29.80
N GLY A 103 22.22 -6.81 29.67
CA GLY A 103 22.98 -6.66 28.42
C GLY A 103 22.20 -6.05 27.25
N TYR A 104 21.05 -5.43 27.50
CA TYR A 104 20.27 -4.70 26.50
C TYR A 104 20.72 -3.24 26.36
N THR A 105 20.39 -2.64 25.22
CA THR A 105 20.45 -1.19 25.02
C THR A 105 19.03 -0.67 24.89
N TYR A 106 18.78 0.56 25.35
CA TYR A 106 17.49 1.20 25.15
C TYR A 106 17.63 2.63 24.62
N GLU A 107 16.58 3.11 23.98
CA GLU A 107 16.42 4.51 23.59
C GLU A 107 14.97 4.96 23.70
N LEU A 108 14.75 6.25 23.98
CA LEU A 108 13.43 6.87 23.96
C LEU A 108 13.22 7.57 22.61
N VAL A 109 12.25 7.12 21.83
CA VAL A 109 11.92 7.67 20.51
C VAL A 109 10.47 8.10 20.50
N ASN A 110 10.22 9.41 20.43
CA ASN A 110 8.87 9.99 20.35
C ASN A 110 7.89 9.56 21.48
N GLY A 111 8.41 9.22 22.66
CA GLY A 111 7.59 8.73 23.78
C GLY A 111 7.44 7.22 23.84
N ASP A 112 8.16 6.47 23.01
CA ASP A 112 8.27 5.01 23.09
C ASP A 112 9.65 4.62 23.65
N LEU A 113 9.70 3.60 24.51
CA LEU A 113 10.95 3.00 24.97
C LEU A 113 11.27 1.80 24.09
N VAL A 114 12.29 1.93 23.26
CA VAL A 114 12.78 0.86 22.37
C VAL A 114 13.96 0.18 23.04
N ILE A 115 13.87 -1.13 23.24
CA ILE A 115 14.86 -1.96 23.92
C ILE A 115 15.35 -3.02 22.94
N THR A 116 16.65 -3.01 22.66
CA THR A 116 17.28 -3.93 21.72
C THR A 116 18.13 -4.95 22.46
N PHE A 117 17.84 -6.22 22.20
CA PHE A 117 18.61 -7.37 22.64
C PHE A 117 19.43 -7.90 21.47
N SER A 118 20.73 -7.65 21.51
CA SER A 118 21.69 -8.16 20.52
C SER A 118 22.40 -9.42 21.04
N ARG A 119 22.89 -10.26 20.13
CA ARG A 119 23.79 -11.39 20.45
C ARG A 119 23.16 -12.44 21.39
N ILE A 120 21.84 -12.60 21.32
CA ILE A 120 21.02 -13.51 22.15
C ILE A 120 21.53 -14.96 22.10
N ASN A 121 22.07 -15.37 20.95
CA ASN A 121 22.48 -16.75 20.69
C ASN A 121 23.99 -17.01 20.79
N GLU A 122 24.79 -16.04 21.26
CA GLU A 122 26.24 -16.21 21.40
C GLU A 122 26.61 -16.87 22.74
N GLU A 123 27.66 -17.70 22.75
CA GLU A 123 28.20 -18.30 23.97
C GLU A 123 28.61 -17.21 24.98
N ASN A 124 28.15 -17.33 26.23
CA ASN A 124 28.29 -16.32 27.30
C ASN A 124 27.52 -15.01 27.04
N SER A 125 26.44 -15.06 26.26
CA SER A 125 25.44 -13.98 26.26
C SER A 125 24.62 -13.99 27.55
N TRP A 126 23.92 -12.90 27.82
CA TRP A 126 23.07 -12.79 29.00
C TRP A 126 21.96 -13.87 29.05
N VAL A 127 21.47 -14.33 27.89
CA VAL A 127 20.53 -15.45 27.80
C VAL A 127 21.20 -16.76 28.23
N TRP A 128 22.45 -16.96 27.80
CA TRP A 128 23.26 -18.10 28.23
C TRP A 128 23.53 -18.14 29.74
N ASP A 129 23.72 -16.96 30.37
CA ASP A 129 23.98 -16.84 31.81
C ASP A 129 22.71 -17.02 32.66
N ILE A 130 21.53 -16.62 32.17
CA ILE A 130 20.24 -16.81 32.85
C ILE A 130 19.80 -18.28 32.83
N PHE A 131 20.02 -18.97 31.71
CA PHE A 131 19.58 -20.35 31.51
C PHE A 131 20.69 -21.39 31.75
N ASP A 132 21.88 -20.96 32.21
CA ASP A 132 22.98 -21.79 32.75
C ASP A 132 23.43 -22.97 31.84
N TYR A 133 23.79 -22.68 30.58
CA TYR A 133 24.05 -23.65 29.49
C TYR A 133 22.76 -24.40 29.01
N PRO A 134 22.65 -24.77 27.72
CA PRO A 134 21.40 -24.72 26.94
C PRO A 134 20.26 -25.53 27.57
N PHE A 135 19.04 -25.03 27.43
CA PHE A 135 17.78 -25.74 27.74
C PHE A 135 17.91 -27.23 27.42
N ASN A 136 18.05 -28.07 28.46
CA ASN A 136 17.80 -29.49 28.34
C ASN A 136 16.37 -29.71 28.84
N PHE A 137 15.42 -29.78 27.91
CA PHE A 137 14.18 -30.47 28.22
C PHE A 137 14.51 -31.93 28.49
N GLN A 138 14.12 -32.41 29.67
CA GLN A 138 14.35 -33.80 30.05
C GLN A 138 13.68 -34.73 29.02
N LEU A 139 14.48 -35.55 28.36
CA LEU A 139 13.99 -36.77 27.72
C LEU A 139 13.34 -37.64 28.80
N ALA A 140 12.06 -37.95 28.61
CA ALA A 140 11.48 -39.12 29.26
C ALA A 140 12.18 -40.37 28.73
N ASP A 141 13.14 -40.87 29.51
CA ASP A 141 13.71 -42.22 29.50
C ASP A 141 14.14 -42.77 28.13
N SER A 142 15.43 -42.59 27.77
CA SER A 142 16.25 -43.73 27.34
C SER A 142 17.69 -43.31 27.06
N SER A 143 18.59 -44.22 27.40
CA SER A 143 20.03 -44.17 27.27
C SER A 143 20.50 -44.08 25.81
N ASP A 144 20.92 -42.89 25.37
CA ASP A 144 22.05 -42.67 24.45
C ASP A 144 22.30 -41.16 24.26
N VAL A 145 23.34 -40.64 24.90
CA VAL A 145 23.75 -39.23 24.82
C VAL A 145 24.97 -39.09 23.91
N SER A 146 24.81 -38.33 22.84
CA SER A 146 25.92 -37.74 22.09
C SER A 146 25.69 -36.23 22.02
N TYR A 147 26.56 -35.47 22.70
CA TYR A 147 26.56 -34.01 22.71
C TYR A 147 26.94 -33.47 21.32
N SER A 148 26.18 -32.49 20.83
CA SER A 148 26.61 -31.56 19.78
C SER A 148 26.52 -30.13 20.31
N SER A 149 27.64 -29.44 20.23
CA SER A 149 27.85 -28.04 20.54
C SER A 149 27.03 -27.08 19.65
N SER A 150 26.79 -25.89 20.19
CA SER A 150 26.55 -24.61 19.48
C SER A 150 25.22 -24.39 18.77
N LEU A 151 24.18 -23.97 19.51
CA LEU A 151 23.30 -22.82 19.20
C LEU A 151 22.16 -22.77 20.24
N LEU A 152 21.69 -21.57 20.56
CA LEU A 152 20.53 -21.36 21.41
C LEU A 152 19.25 -21.86 20.69
N GLU A 153 18.79 -23.08 21.00
CA GLU A 153 17.47 -23.57 20.59
C GLU A 153 16.42 -23.06 21.57
N LEU A 154 15.63 -22.07 21.14
CA LEU A 154 14.39 -21.65 21.82
C LEU A 154 13.21 -22.59 21.47
N ILE A 155 13.52 -23.86 21.17
CA ILE A 155 12.57 -24.86 20.68
C ILE A 155 12.72 -26.09 21.55
N ASP A 156 11.72 -26.36 22.41
CA ASP A 156 11.57 -27.67 23.03
C ASP A 156 11.44 -28.74 21.92
N TYR A 157 12.23 -29.82 22.03
CA TYR A 157 12.48 -30.86 21.04
C TYR A 157 11.27 -31.77 20.75
N ALA A 158 10.05 -31.33 21.07
CA ALA A 158 8.83 -32.11 20.92
C ALA A 158 7.76 -31.47 20.02
N GLY A 159 8.04 -30.31 19.40
CA GLY A 159 7.00 -29.59 18.65
C GLY A 159 5.88 -29.03 19.53
N ASN A 160 6.08 -29.02 20.85
CA ASN A 160 5.28 -28.31 21.83
C ASN A 160 6.14 -27.19 22.38
N SER A 161 6.13 -26.01 21.75
CA SER A 161 6.84 -24.86 22.30
C SER A 161 6.22 -24.51 23.65
N THR A 162 6.99 -24.50 24.73
CA THR A 162 6.50 -23.86 25.96
C THR A 162 6.33 -22.36 25.65
N PRO A 163 5.19 -21.75 25.99
CA PRO A 163 5.04 -20.29 25.91
C PRO A 163 6.21 -19.65 26.64
N PHE A 164 6.75 -18.57 26.11
CA PHE A 164 7.71 -17.73 26.83
C PHE A 164 7.16 -16.30 26.82
N GLY A 165 7.62 -15.48 27.75
CA GLY A 165 7.13 -14.12 27.80
C GLY A 165 8.04 -13.16 28.54
N ILE A 166 7.49 -11.98 28.79
CA ILE A 166 8.20 -10.87 29.42
C ILE A 166 7.50 -10.55 30.72
N GLY A 167 8.27 -10.58 31.79
CA GLY A 167 7.90 -10.10 33.11
C GLY A 167 8.32 -8.67 33.31
N PHE A 168 7.50 -7.90 33.99
CA PHE A 168 7.80 -6.55 34.47
C PHE A 168 7.71 -6.57 35.98
N ASP A 169 8.79 -6.17 36.63
CA ASP A 169 8.85 -5.91 38.06
C ASP A 169 9.26 -4.45 38.27
N HIS A 170 8.62 -3.79 39.23
CA HIS A 170 8.86 -2.38 39.48
C HIS A 170 9.20 -2.17 40.96
N ASP A 171 10.47 -1.90 41.25
CA ASP A 171 10.99 -1.68 42.61
C ASP A 171 10.95 -0.18 43.00
N SER A 172 9.87 0.54 42.63
CA SER A 172 9.71 1.96 42.93
C SER A 172 8.32 2.30 43.49
N SER A 173 8.21 3.48 44.11
CA SER A 173 6.95 3.97 44.71
C SER A 173 5.96 4.56 43.71
N ASP A 174 6.36 4.76 42.45
CA ASP A 174 5.59 5.50 41.46
C ASP A 174 4.94 4.56 40.43
N ASP A 175 3.68 4.82 40.08
CA ASP A 175 2.99 4.05 39.06
C ASP A 175 3.49 4.45 37.66
N PHE A 176 3.57 3.45 36.79
CA PHE A 176 4.02 3.59 35.41
C PHE A 176 2.89 3.22 34.46
N SER A 177 2.75 3.94 33.34
CA SER A 177 1.77 3.57 32.32
C SER A 177 2.33 3.61 30.92
N PHE A 178 1.77 2.77 30.06
CA PHE A 178 2.11 2.66 28.65
C PHE A 178 0.86 2.29 27.84
N ARG A 179 0.83 2.65 26.57
CA ARG A 179 -0.33 2.39 25.69
C ARG A 179 -0.36 0.98 25.15
N GLY A 180 0.82 0.41 24.90
CA GLY A 180 0.97 -0.97 24.47
C GLY A 180 2.43 -1.39 24.41
N ILE A 181 2.66 -2.67 24.21
CA ILE A 181 3.99 -3.26 24.07
C ILE A 181 4.04 -4.02 22.75
N SER A 182 5.19 -4.00 22.08
CA SER A 182 5.44 -4.84 20.91
C SER A 182 6.80 -5.53 20.96
N LEU A 183 6.88 -6.78 20.53
CA LEU A 183 8.12 -7.54 20.45
C LEU A 183 8.38 -7.94 19.00
N GLN A 184 9.53 -7.57 18.48
CA GLN A 184 10.03 -7.98 17.17
C GLN A 184 11.16 -9.00 17.33
N LEU A 185 11.07 -10.13 16.64
CA LEU A 185 12.10 -11.18 16.64
C LEU A 185 12.69 -11.35 15.25
N THR A 186 14.02 -11.37 15.17
CA THR A 186 14.76 -11.75 13.97
C THR A 186 15.15 -13.22 14.06
N VAL A 187 14.56 -14.04 13.19
CA VAL A 187 14.80 -15.48 13.11
C VAL A 187 15.68 -15.83 11.92
N LYS A 188 16.63 -16.75 12.09
CA LYS A 188 17.53 -17.26 11.06
C LYS A 188 17.49 -18.79 11.01
N SER A 189 17.25 -19.37 9.83
CA SER A 189 17.26 -20.82 9.62
C SER A 189 18.70 -21.38 9.48
N PHE A 190 18.90 -22.61 9.96
CA PHE A 190 20.14 -23.38 9.82
C PHE A 190 20.22 -24.21 8.53
N GLU A 191 19.09 -24.60 7.92
CA GLU A 191 19.03 -25.61 6.84
C GLU A 191 18.93 -25.05 5.40
N GLY A 192 19.50 -23.87 5.13
CA GLY A 192 19.50 -23.29 3.78
C GLY A 192 19.61 -21.77 3.79
N GLU A 193 19.61 -21.14 2.61
CA GLU A 193 19.77 -19.68 2.43
C GLU A 193 19.06 -18.89 3.54
N PRO A 194 19.78 -18.01 4.26
CA PRO A 194 19.26 -17.36 5.46
C PRO A 194 18.01 -16.55 5.11
N VAL A 195 16.86 -16.99 5.58
CA VAL A 195 15.65 -16.17 5.57
C VAL A 195 15.66 -15.38 6.86
N GLN A 196 16.03 -14.10 6.81
CA GLN A 196 15.67 -13.17 7.88
C GLN A 196 14.15 -13.09 7.90
N SER A 197 13.55 -13.65 8.94
CA SER A 197 12.10 -13.53 9.17
C SER A 197 11.92 -12.61 10.37
N LEU A 198 11.18 -11.51 10.15
CA LEU A 198 10.76 -10.60 11.21
C LEU A 198 9.39 -11.04 11.69
N LEU A 199 9.25 -11.24 13.00
CA LEU A 199 8.00 -11.64 13.64
C LEU A 199 7.62 -10.57 14.67
N THR A 200 6.40 -10.04 14.65
CA THR A 200 5.96 -8.96 15.53
C THR A 200 4.77 -9.38 16.38
N TYR A 201 4.87 -9.21 17.70
CA TYR A 201 3.81 -9.39 18.68
C TYR A 201 3.46 -8.06 19.30
N SER A 202 2.21 -7.87 19.72
CA SER A 202 1.81 -6.64 20.40
C SER A 202 0.63 -6.83 21.34
N TYR A 203 0.62 -6.08 22.44
CA TYR A 203 -0.46 -6.04 23.42
C TYR A 203 -0.77 -4.58 23.82
N GLY A 204 -2.04 -4.18 23.87
CA GLY A 204 -2.49 -2.81 24.17
C GLY A 204 -2.95 -2.01 22.94
N ASP A 205 -3.37 -0.75 23.15
CA ASP A 205 -3.86 0.19 22.11
C ASP A 205 -2.68 0.75 21.30
N ILE A 206 -2.10 -0.10 20.47
CA ILE A 206 -1.17 0.28 19.41
C ILE A 206 -1.94 0.78 18.19
N ASN A 207 -1.55 1.94 17.67
CA ASN A 207 -2.20 2.56 16.52
C ASN A 207 -2.16 1.65 15.27
N ARG A 208 -3.31 1.28 14.75
CA ARG A 208 -3.52 0.54 13.51
C ARG A 208 -3.87 1.52 12.41
N ALA A 209 -3.17 1.43 11.28
CA ALA A 209 -3.44 2.32 10.16
C ALA A 209 -4.90 2.24 9.67
N PRO A 210 -5.47 3.35 9.16
CA PRO A 210 -6.76 3.31 8.50
C PRO A 210 -6.73 2.36 7.31
N VAL A 211 -7.83 1.69 7.02
CA VAL A 211 -7.96 0.76 5.89
C VAL A 211 -8.84 1.37 4.83
N LEU A 212 -8.30 1.58 3.62
CA LEU A 212 -9.09 2.07 2.49
C LEU A 212 -10.07 0.99 2.00
N GLU A 213 -11.30 1.40 1.71
CA GLU A 213 -12.23 0.56 0.95
C GLU A 213 -11.63 0.27 -0.45
N SER A 214 -11.96 -0.90 -1.01
CA SER A 214 -11.46 -1.27 -2.34
C SER A 214 -11.94 -0.28 -3.40
N LEU A 215 -11.00 0.36 -4.08
CA LEU A 215 -11.26 1.27 -5.19
C LEU A 215 -11.06 0.56 -6.52
N ALA A 216 -12.12 0.46 -7.32
CA ALA A 216 -12.05 -0.10 -8.66
C ALA A 216 -11.46 0.90 -9.67
N ASP A 217 -10.87 0.37 -10.73
CA ASP A 217 -10.45 1.15 -11.89
C ASP A 217 -11.64 1.86 -12.56
N GLN A 218 -11.40 3.05 -13.10
CA GLN A 218 -12.41 3.93 -13.66
C GLN A 218 -12.22 4.10 -15.17
N THR A 219 -13.32 4.39 -15.86
CA THR A 219 -13.29 4.77 -17.28
C THR A 219 -14.24 5.93 -17.52
N VAL A 220 -13.83 6.90 -18.33
CA VAL A 220 -14.62 8.09 -18.70
C VAL A 220 -14.30 8.48 -20.14
N ALA A 221 -15.21 9.10 -20.86
CA ALA A 221 -14.92 9.72 -22.15
C ALA A 221 -14.42 11.16 -21.97
N GLU A 222 -13.66 11.67 -22.93
CA GLU A 222 -13.32 13.10 -22.95
C GLU A 222 -14.57 13.97 -22.88
N ASN A 223 -14.44 15.12 -22.21
CA ASN A 223 -15.48 16.10 -21.95
C ASN A 223 -16.66 15.62 -21.07
N GLU A 224 -16.66 14.36 -20.59
CA GLU A 224 -17.59 13.87 -19.57
C GLU A 224 -17.03 14.01 -18.15
N GLU A 225 -17.91 14.02 -17.14
CA GLU A 225 -17.49 14.16 -15.74
C GLU A 225 -17.37 12.81 -15.04
N LEU A 226 -16.22 12.60 -14.42
CA LEU A 226 -15.95 11.49 -13.52
C LEU A 226 -15.94 12.02 -12.08
N SER A 227 -16.74 11.40 -11.21
CA SER A 227 -16.76 11.72 -9.79
C SER A 227 -17.01 10.47 -8.95
N PHE A 228 -16.22 10.28 -7.90
CA PHE A 228 -16.39 9.18 -6.95
C PHE A 228 -15.80 9.53 -5.58
N VAL A 229 -16.27 8.82 -4.56
CA VAL A 229 -15.85 9.01 -3.17
C VAL A 229 -14.85 7.93 -2.78
N VAL A 230 -13.81 8.34 -2.05
CA VAL A 230 -12.84 7.48 -1.38
C VAL A 230 -13.22 7.40 0.08
N ARG A 231 -13.24 6.19 0.62
CA ARG A 231 -13.60 5.88 2.00
C ARG A 231 -12.55 5.01 2.65
N ALA A 232 -12.41 5.17 3.95
CA ALA A 232 -11.60 4.33 4.81
C ALA A 232 -12.28 4.22 6.17
N GLU A 233 -11.95 3.14 6.88
CA GLU A 233 -12.31 2.93 8.27
C GLU A 233 -11.02 2.84 9.10
N ASP A 234 -11.03 3.46 10.26
CA ASP A 234 -9.94 3.37 11.21
C ASP A 234 -10.32 2.35 12.30
N PRO A 235 -9.52 1.28 12.50
CA PRO A 235 -9.85 0.26 13.50
C PRO A 235 -9.90 0.76 14.95
N ASP A 236 -9.20 1.85 15.25
CA ASP A 236 -9.11 2.45 16.59
C ASP A 236 -10.11 3.62 16.76
N GLY A 237 -10.76 4.03 15.67
CA GLY A 237 -11.76 5.09 15.65
C GLY A 237 -11.15 6.49 15.54
N ASP A 238 -9.89 6.59 15.12
CA ASP A 238 -9.20 7.85 14.94
C ASP A 238 -9.72 8.66 13.74
N ASP A 239 -9.52 9.98 13.78
CA ASP A 239 -9.94 10.89 12.70
C ASP A 239 -9.10 10.66 11.43
N ILE A 240 -9.77 10.40 10.30
CA ILE A 240 -9.12 10.11 9.02
C ILE A 240 -9.01 11.35 8.13
N GLU A 241 -7.79 11.67 7.70
CA GLU A 241 -7.54 12.66 6.65
C GLU A 241 -7.26 11.99 5.29
N TYR A 242 -8.01 12.38 4.27
CA TYR A 242 -7.82 11.88 2.91
C TYR A 242 -6.90 12.76 2.08
N ARG A 243 -6.04 12.13 1.26
CA ARG A 243 -5.19 12.83 0.29
C ARG A 243 -5.12 12.11 -1.05
N ALA A 244 -4.88 12.88 -2.11
CA ALA A 244 -4.59 12.36 -3.44
C ALA A 244 -3.27 12.94 -3.98
N ARG A 245 -2.55 12.15 -4.77
CA ARG A 245 -1.34 12.55 -5.50
C ARG A 245 -1.44 12.11 -6.95
N ARG A 246 -0.66 12.78 -7.82
CA ARG A 246 -0.64 12.55 -9.27
C ARG A 246 -2.02 12.77 -9.91
N LEU A 247 -2.73 13.79 -9.43
CA LEU A 247 -3.97 14.23 -10.05
C LEU A 247 -3.69 14.68 -11.49
N PRO A 248 -4.46 14.21 -12.48
CA PRO A 248 -4.42 14.75 -13.83
C PRO A 248 -4.69 16.25 -13.84
N TYR A 249 -4.23 16.96 -14.88
CA TYR A 249 -4.55 18.36 -15.04
C TYR A 249 -6.07 18.57 -15.09
N GLY A 250 -6.56 19.51 -14.27
CA GLY A 250 -8.00 19.80 -14.12
C GLY A 250 -8.75 18.90 -13.11
N ALA A 251 -8.14 17.82 -12.64
CA ALA A 251 -8.73 16.98 -11.60
C ALA A 251 -8.62 17.62 -10.21
N LYS A 252 -9.60 17.35 -9.34
CA LYS A 252 -9.66 17.84 -7.96
C LYS A 252 -9.94 16.70 -7.00
N PHE A 253 -9.46 16.86 -5.77
CA PHE A 253 -9.76 15.96 -4.67
C PHE A 253 -10.04 16.76 -3.40
N GLU A 254 -11.27 16.74 -2.93
CA GLU A 254 -11.74 17.55 -1.81
C GLU A 254 -12.61 16.68 -0.90
N ASN A 255 -12.31 16.66 0.40
CA ASN A 255 -13.07 15.92 1.43
C ASN A 255 -13.41 14.47 1.03
N GLY A 256 -12.41 13.72 0.54
CA GLY A 256 -12.59 12.33 0.11
C GLY A 256 -13.24 12.16 -1.27
N THR A 257 -13.66 13.23 -1.95
CA THR A 257 -14.30 13.16 -3.26
C THR A 257 -13.34 13.55 -4.37
N PHE A 258 -13.12 12.63 -5.31
CA PHE A 258 -12.41 12.90 -6.56
C PHE A 258 -13.39 13.41 -7.62
N SER A 259 -13.02 14.46 -8.34
CA SER A 259 -13.78 14.95 -9.50
C SER A 259 -12.85 15.38 -10.64
N TRP A 260 -13.25 15.06 -11.87
CA TRP A 260 -12.48 15.42 -13.06
C TRP A 260 -13.35 15.41 -14.31
N ARG A 261 -13.14 16.39 -15.19
CA ARG A 261 -13.69 16.43 -16.55
C ARG A 261 -12.52 16.56 -17.53
N PRO A 262 -12.01 15.45 -18.11
CA PRO A 262 -10.91 15.51 -19.06
C PRO A 262 -11.28 16.34 -20.30
N GLY A 263 -10.32 17.08 -20.85
CA GLY A 263 -10.41 17.72 -22.16
C GLY A 263 -10.13 16.75 -23.30
N TYR A 264 -10.27 17.23 -24.54
CA TYR A 264 -10.07 16.47 -25.79
C TYR A 264 -8.60 16.14 -26.11
N ASP A 265 -7.66 16.58 -25.29
CA ASP A 265 -6.23 16.26 -25.39
C ASP A 265 -5.77 15.33 -24.27
N GLN A 266 -6.73 14.71 -23.56
CA GLN A 266 -6.47 13.95 -22.33
C GLN A 266 -6.89 12.47 -22.44
N ALA A 267 -7.15 11.94 -23.64
CA ALA A 267 -7.27 10.51 -23.86
C ALA A 267 -5.99 9.76 -23.39
N GLY A 268 -6.18 8.62 -22.72
CA GLY A 268 -5.06 7.83 -22.22
C GLY A 268 -5.31 7.15 -20.88
N LEU A 269 -4.20 6.75 -20.23
CA LEU A 269 -4.21 6.05 -18.95
C LEU A 269 -3.57 6.90 -17.85
N TYR A 270 -4.26 7.07 -16.74
CA TYR A 270 -3.82 7.88 -15.60
C TYR A 270 -3.83 7.05 -14.33
N TYR A 271 -2.74 7.12 -13.55
CA TYR A 271 -2.66 6.45 -12.24
C TYR A 271 -2.70 7.48 -11.12
N VAL A 272 -3.81 7.51 -10.40
CA VAL A 272 -4.00 8.39 -9.23
C VAL A 272 -3.71 7.59 -7.96
N LEU A 273 -2.97 8.20 -7.04
CA LEU A 273 -2.65 7.59 -5.74
C LEU A 273 -3.47 8.28 -4.65
N PHE A 274 -4.36 7.53 -4.02
CA PHE A 274 -5.16 7.96 -2.87
C PHE A 274 -4.52 7.46 -1.57
N ALA A 275 -4.73 8.21 -0.48
CA ALA A 275 -4.23 7.90 0.84
C ALA A 275 -5.27 8.25 1.91
N ALA A 276 -5.40 7.39 2.91
CA ALA A 276 -6.08 7.68 4.18
C ALA A 276 -5.04 7.65 5.30
N ARG A 277 -5.13 8.57 6.27
CA ARG A 277 -4.17 8.67 7.39
C ARG A 277 -4.84 9.15 8.66
N ASP A 278 -4.37 8.65 9.79
CA ASP A 278 -4.81 8.99 11.16
C ASP A 278 -3.88 10.02 11.84
N GLY A 279 -2.75 10.35 11.20
CA GLY A 279 -1.70 11.23 11.74
C GLY A 279 -0.43 10.50 12.20
N LEU A 280 -0.50 9.19 12.41
CA LEU A 280 0.60 8.30 12.82
C LEU A 280 0.96 7.30 11.72
N ALA A 281 -0.04 6.73 11.05
CA ALA A 281 0.07 5.76 9.97
C ALA A 281 -0.83 6.14 8.77
N ARG A 282 -0.77 5.33 7.71
CA ARG A 282 -1.55 5.53 6.48
C ARG A 282 -1.67 4.26 5.64
N ASP A 283 -2.75 4.20 4.88
CA ASP A 283 -2.94 3.23 3.79
C ASP A 283 -3.02 3.96 2.43
N LEU A 284 -2.65 3.24 1.37
CA LEU A 284 -2.49 3.76 0.01
C LEU A 284 -3.20 2.88 -1.02
N ALA A 285 -4.01 3.49 -1.88
CA ALA A 285 -4.63 2.83 -3.02
C ALA A 285 -4.27 3.52 -4.33
N ARG A 286 -3.88 2.74 -5.34
CA ARG A 286 -3.63 3.24 -6.69
C ARG A 286 -4.79 2.85 -7.60
N VAL A 287 -5.42 3.85 -8.21
CA VAL A 287 -6.54 3.66 -9.15
C VAL A 287 -6.09 4.00 -10.55
N LEU A 288 -6.37 3.11 -11.51
CA LEU A 288 -6.24 3.43 -12.93
C LEU A 288 -7.51 4.12 -13.43
N ILE A 289 -7.35 5.24 -14.13
CA ILE A 289 -8.41 5.93 -14.84
C ILE A 289 -8.09 5.89 -16.33
N LYS A 290 -8.96 5.26 -17.12
CA LYS A 290 -8.89 5.26 -18.59
C LYS A 290 -9.78 6.36 -19.16
N VAL A 291 -9.19 7.29 -19.90
CA VAL A 291 -9.92 8.29 -20.67
C VAL A 291 -10.02 7.83 -22.12
N ASN A 292 -11.25 7.68 -22.62
CA ASN A 292 -11.52 7.32 -24.01
C ASN A 292 -11.60 8.59 -24.87
N ASN A 293 -10.92 8.57 -26.01
CA ASN A 293 -10.98 9.64 -27.01
C ASN A 293 -12.41 9.87 -27.49
N THR A 294 -12.83 11.13 -27.61
CA THR A 294 -14.11 11.51 -28.21
C THR A 294 -13.86 12.30 -29.48
N ASN A 295 -14.13 11.67 -30.63
CA ASN A 295 -13.83 12.23 -31.95
C ASN A 295 -14.47 13.61 -32.17
N ARG A 296 -13.66 14.54 -32.66
CA ARG A 296 -14.08 15.87 -33.14
C ARG A 296 -13.94 15.90 -34.66
N PRO A 297 -14.99 16.32 -35.40
CA PRO A 297 -14.94 16.30 -36.86
C PRO A 297 -13.83 17.20 -37.41
N PRO A 298 -13.35 16.93 -38.64
CA PRO A 298 -12.43 17.81 -39.33
C PRO A 298 -13.10 19.16 -39.59
N VAL A 299 -12.30 20.20 -39.77
CA VAL A 299 -12.77 21.57 -40.03
C VAL A 299 -12.25 22.04 -41.37
N LEU A 300 -13.14 22.24 -42.35
CA LEU A 300 -12.81 22.79 -43.66
C LEU A 300 -12.42 24.26 -43.55
N THR A 301 -11.32 24.62 -44.21
CA THR A 301 -10.94 26.02 -44.41
C THR A 301 -11.95 26.66 -45.37
N PRO A 302 -12.45 27.88 -45.11
CA PRO A 302 -13.38 28.55 -46.02
C PRO A 302 -12.84 28.63 -47.45
N ILE A 303 -13.52 27.95 -48.38
CA ILE A 303 -13.09 27.87 -49.78
C ILE A 303 -13.43 29.18 -50.51
N GLY A 304 -14.62 29.73 -50.24
CA GLY A 304 -15.14 30.94 -50.88
C GLY A 304 -15.64 30.69 -52.31
N ALA A 305 -16.47 31.60 -52.81
CA ALA A 305 -16.99 31.51 -54.18
C ALA A 305 -15.87 31.63 -55.22
N ARG A 306 -16.11 31.09 -56.41
CA ARG A 306 -15.19 31.13 -57.56
C ARG A 306 -15.88 31.72 -58.77
N VAL A 307 -15.09 32.33 -59.65
CA VAL A 307 -15.55 32.86 -60.92
C VAL A 307 -14.54 32.46 -61.99
N VAL A 308 -15.01 31.99 -63.13
CA VAL A 308 -14.17 31.58 -64.26
C VAL A 308 -14.86 31.97 -65.58
N GLY A 309 -14.10 32.33 -66.59
CA GLY A 309 -14.66 32.58 -67.92
C GLY A 309 -14.79 31.28 -68.72
N GLU A 310 -15.70 31.23 -69.69
CA GLU A 310 -15.75 30.10 -70.63
C GLU A 310 -14.39 29.85 -71.30
N ASN A 311 -14.02 28.58 -71.43
CA ASN A 311 -12.74 28.04 -71.90
C ASN A 311 -11.51 28.40 -71.05
N ALA A 312 -11.65 29.12 -69.92
CA ALA A 312 -10.58 29.30 -68.96
C ALA A 312 -10.52 28.12 -67.99
N GLU A 313 -9.34 27.87 -67.42
CA GLU A 313 -9.15 26.81 -66.43
C GLU A 313 -9.33 27.37 -65.03
N LEU A 314 -10.18 26.70 -64.24
CA LEU A 314 -10.34 26.90 -62.81
C LEU A 314 -9.71 25.72 -62.10
N SER A 315 -8.67 25.98 -61.31
CA SER A 315 -8.06 24.98 -60.44
C SER A 315 -7.82 25.57 -59.06
N PHE A 316 -8.22 24.85 -58.01
CA PHE A 316 -7.94 25.22 -56.63
C PHE A 316 -7.96 24.00 -55.72
N THR A 317 -7.24 24.08 -54.61
CA THR A 317 -7.27 23.07 -53.57
C THR A 317 -8.23 23.46 -52.45
N ILE A 318 -8.84 22.47 -51.83
CA ILE A 318 -9.50 22.59 -50.54
C ILE A 318 -8.55 22.08 -49.45
N ASN A 319 -8.74 22.56 -48.23
CA ASN A 319 -7.94 22.14 -47.09
C ASN A 319 -8.82 22.06 -45.85
N ALA A 320 -8.53 21.13 -44.95
CA ALA A 320 -9.14 20.98 -43.66
C ALA A 320 -8.07 20.67 -42.60
N THR A 321 -8.43 20.89 -41.34
CA THR A 321 -7.62 20.49 -40.19
C THR A 321 -8.47 19.66 -39.26
N ASP A 322 -7.91 18.57 -38.75
CA ASP A 322 -8.57 17.72 -37.77
C ASP A 322 -8.08 18.07 -36.36
N PRO A 323 -8.98 18.39 -35.41
CA PRO A 323 -8.57 18.75 -34.05
C PRO A 323 -7.89 17.62 -33.26
N ASP A 324 -8.15 16.36 -33.59
CA ASP A 324 -7.58 15.16 -32.96
C ASP A 324 -6.34 14.66 -33.72
N GLY A 325 -6.10 15.22 -34.92
CA GLY A 325 -4.96 14.88 -35.78
C GLY A 325 -5.23 13.67 -36.67
N ASP A 326 -6.50 13.28 -36.81
CA ASP A 326 -6.90 12.17 -37.66
C ASP A 326 -6.68 12.47 -39.15
N GLN A 327 -6.51 11.40 -39.93
CA GLN A 327 -6.26 11.52 -41.36
C GLN A 327 -7.54 11.95 -42.09
N ILE A 328 -7.45 13.03 -42.86
CA ILE A 328 -8.58 13.59 -43.60
C ILE A 328 -8.61 13.05 -45.04
N GLU A 329 -9.77 12.56 -45.44
CA GLU A 329 -10.14 12.25 -46.81
C GLU A 329 -11.06 13.34 -47.38
N TYR A 330 -10.83 13.73 -48.63
CA TYR A 330 -11.60 14.77 -49.30
C TYR A 330 -12.48 14.19 -50.40
N ASP A 331 -13.70 14.71 -50.53
CA ASP A 331 -14.63 14.32 -51.59
C ASP A 331 -15.39 15.55 -52.14
N ALA A 332 -16.01 15.41 -53.31
CA ALA A 332 -16.80 16.46 -53.94
C ALA A 332 -18.04 15.90 -54.67
N TYR A 333 -19.19 16.53 -54.41
CA TYR A 333 -20.48 16.16 -55.01
C TYR A 333 -21.05 17.32 -55.83
N GLY A 334 -21.81 16.99 -56.87
CA GLY A 334 -22.40 17.98 -57.77
C GLY A 334 -21.40 18.65 -58.71
N LEU A 335 -20.33 17.93 -59.07
CA LEU A 335 -19.33 18.39 -60.04
C LEU A 335 -20.02 18.73 -61.39
N PRO A 336 -19.74 19.91 -61.98
CA PRO A 336 -20.16 20.23 -63.34
C PRO A 336 -19.63 19.20 -64.35
N HIS A 337 -20.26 19.12 -65.52
CA HIS A 337 -19.75 18.30 -66.61
C HIS A 337 -18.32 18.72 -66.98
N ASP A 338 -17.43 17.73 -67.14
CA ASP A 338 -15.97 17.88 -67.35
C ASP A 338 -15.18 18.49 -66.18
N ALA A 339 -15.78 18.64 -65.00
CA ALA A 339 -15.04 18.97 -63.79
C ALA A 339 -14.52 17.69 -63.11
N GLU A 340 -13.30 17.77 -62.58
CA GLU A 340 -12.63 16.69 -61.87
C GLU A 340 -12.28 17.13 -60.45
N PHE A 341 -12.27 16.16 -59.54
CA PHE A 341 -11.79 16.37 -58.18
C PHE A 341 -10.90 15.20 -57.78
N GLU A 342 -9.64 15.48 -57.49
CA GLU A 342 -8.66 14.46 -57.11
C GLU A 342 -7.78 14.99 -55.97
N ASN A 343 -7.67 14.21 -54.89
CA ASN A 343 -6.80 14.49 -53.75
C ASN A 343 -6.91 15.94 -53.22
N GLY A 344 -8.14 16.43 -53.03
CA GLY A 344 -8.36 17.79 -52.53
C GLY A 344 -8.24 18.89 -53.59
N THR A 345 -7.93 18.56 -54.84
CA THR A 345 -7.80 19.53 -55.94
C THR A 345 -8.99 19.44 -56.87
N PHE A 346 -9.73 20.55 -57.00
CA PHE A 346 -10.76 20.73 -58.01
C PHE A 346 -10.12 21.30 -59.28
N SER A 347 -10.45 20.74 -60.43
CA SER A 347 -10.07 21.25 -61.76
C SER A 347 -11.27 21.25 -62.70
N TRP A 348 -11.41 22.33 -63.47
CA TRP A 348 -12.47 22.43 -64.45
C TRP A 348 -12.13 23.45 -65.54
N ARG A 349 -12.43 23.10 -66.79
CA ARG A 349 -12.37 24.03 -67.93
C ARG A 349 -13.75 24.07 -68.59
N PRO A 350 -14.65 24.97 -68.18
CA PRO A 350 -15.98 25.07 -68.80
C PRO A 350 -15.86 25.34 -70.30
N GLY A 351 -16.59 24.63 -71.13
CA GLY A 351 -16.73 24.89 -72.57
C GLY A 351 -17.71 26.02 -72.89
N TYR A 352 -17.83 26.33 -74.18
CA TYR A 352 -18.81 27.29 -74.69
C TYR A 352 -20.26 26.85 -74.37
N GLY A 353 -21.06 27.76 -73.82
CA GLY A 353 -22.45 27.53 -73.44
C GLY A 353 -22.64 27.03 -72.01
N GLN A 354 -21.57 26.98 -71.20
CA GLN A 354 -21.61 26.63 -69.78
C GLN A 354 -21.64 27.85 -68.85
N ALA A 355 -21.87 29.07 -69.37
CA ALA A 355 -22.16 30.23 -68.55
C ALA A 355 -23.35 29.98 -67.59
N GLY A 356 -23.19 30.32 -66.31
CA GLY A 356 -24.18 30.01 -65.29
C GLY A 356 -23.63 29.97 -63.87
N LEU A 357 -24.47 29.51 -62.94
CA LEU A 357 -24.13 29.33 -61.53
C LEU A 357 -24.13 27.84 -61.20
N TYR A 358 -23.05 27.37 -60.61
CA TYR A 358 -22.84 25.98 -60.22
C TYR A 358 -22.58 25.90 -58.72
N TYR A 359 -23.15 24.91 -58.06
CA TYR A 359 -22.92 24.63 -56.65
C TYR A 359 -22.24 23.29 -56.51
N VAL A 360 -21.01 23.28 -56.01
CA VAL A 360 -20.25 22.07 -55.72
C VAL A 360 -20.18 21.91 -54.20
N LEU A 361 -20.51 20.72 -53.70
CA LEU A 361 -20.40 20.38 -52.28
C LEU A 361 -19.07 19.69 -52.05
N PHE A 362 -18.16 20.35 -51.35
CA PHE A 362 -16.89 19.77 -50.92
C PHE A 362 -17.01 19.20 -49.51
N VAL A 363 -16.40 18.05 -49.27
CA VAL A 363 -16.48 17.30 -48.01
C VAL A 363 -15.06 16.99 -47.50
N ALA A 364 -14.85 17.11 -46.20
CA ALA A 364 -13.72 16.56 -45.47
C ALA A 364 -14.24 15.53 -44.47
N CYS A 365 -13.63 14.34 -44.42
CA CYS A 365 -14.02 13.23 -43.56
C CYS A 365 -12.78 12.67 -42.85
N ASP A 366 -12.87 12.39 -41.56
CA ASP A 366 -11.81 11.73 -40.76
C ASP A 366 -12.03 10.19 -40.65
N GLY A 367 -13.06 9.67 -41.31
CA GLY A 367 -13.50 8.26 -41.23
C GLY A 367 -14.58 7.99 -40.16
N LEU A 368 -14.87 8.94 -39.27
CA LEU A 368 -15.88 8.87 -38.21
C LEU A 368 -16.94 9.97 -38.31
N ALA A 369 -16.53 11.18 -38.70
CA ALA A 369 -17.34 12.37 -38.85
C ALA A 369 -16.90 13.20 -40.07
N MET A 370 -17.71 14.20 -40.43
CA MET A 370 -17.52 14.98 -41.65
C MET A 370 -17.80 16.46 -41.40
N ASP A 371 -17.13 17.30 -42.17
CA ASP A 371 -17.48 18.71 -42.40
C ASP A 371 -17.63 18.96 -43.91
N PHE A 372 -18.50 19.88 -44.29
CA PHE A 372 -18.84 20.13 -45.69
C PHE A 372 -19.12 21.60 -45.99
N ALA A 373 -18.75 22.02 -47.20
CA ALA A 373 -18.95 23.38 -47.69
C ALA A 373 -19.54 23.37 -49.11
N SER A 374 -20.65 24.06 -49.31
CA SER A 374 -21.19 24.31 -50.65
C SER A 374 -20.57 25.58 -51.24
N VAL A 375 -19.94 25.45 -52.40
CA VAL A 375 -19.20 26.51 -53.09
C VAL A 375 -19.92 26.89 -54.37
N LEU A 376 -20.21 28.19 -54.49
CA LEU A 376 -20.72 28.78 -55.72
C LEU A 376 -19.57 29.02 -56.71
N ILE A 377 -19.72 28.50 -57.92
CA ILE A 377 -18.85 28.77 -59.07
C ILE A 377 -19.68 29.47 -60.15
N GLN A 378 -19.32 30.71 -60.49
CA GLN A 378 -19.93 31.46 -61.58
C GLN A 378 -19.08 31.33 -62.86
N VAL A 379 -19.72 30.94 -63.95
CA VAL A 379 -19.14 30.94 -65.30
C VAL A 379 -19.73 32.08 -66.11
N TYR A 380 -18.88 32.85 -66.82
CA TYR A 380 -19.30 34.00 -67.63
C TYR A 380 -18.68 34.05 -69.03
#